data_AF-A0A238H787-F1
#
_entry.id   AF-A0A238H787-F1
#
_cell.length_a   1.000
_cell.length_b   1.000
_cell.length_c   1.000
_cell.angle_alpha   90.00
_cell.angle_beta   90.00
_cell.angle_gamma   90.00
#
_symmetry.space_group_name_H-M   'P 1'
#
loop_
_entity.id
_entity.type
_entity.pdbx_description
1 polymer ?
#
loop_
_entity_poly.entity_id
_entity_poly.type
_entity_poly.pdbx_seq_one_letter_code
_entity_poly.pdbx_strand_id
1 'polypeptide(L)'
;MSGLTAKQQRFVDEYLVDLNATAAARRAGYSVKTADRIGPELLGKTWVAAAIAAGKAERSERTKIDAAYVVQRLVEIDQMDVLDILADDMALKPVSQWPRVWRQYLSGFDLAEMFDGNGEAREVIGIMKKIKWPDKVKNLELLGRHFSIFNDKLELTKPRVKLKDMTGRKPKDGSK
;
A
#
# COMPACT_ATOMS: atom_id res chain seq x y z
N MET A 1 -13.40 34.83 9.20
CA MET A 1 -12.95 33.48 8.80
C MET A 1 -14.05 32.50 9.18
N SER A 2 -14.92 32.15 8.24
CA SER A 2 -16.04 31.23 8.49
C SER A 2 -15.49 29.82 8.68
N GLY A 3 -15.64 29.27 9.90
CA GLY A 3 -15.26 27.89 10.23
C GLY A 3 -16.04 26.86 9.42
N LEU A 4 -15.59 25.60 9.46
CA LEU A 4 -16.28 24.50 8.80
C LEU A 4 -17.72 24.41 9.30
N THR A 5 -18.66 24.21 8.38
CA THR A 5 -20.02 23.84 8.77
C THR A 5 -20.00 22.42 9.36
N ALA A 6 -20.98 22.07 10.20
CA ALA A 6 -21.09 20.73 10.77
C ALA A 6 -21.07 19.61 9.70
N LYS A 7 -21.65 19.89 8.53
CA LYS A 7 -21.68 18.95 7.40
C LYS A 7 -20.33 18.83 6.70
N GLN A 8 -19.59 19.93 6.58
CA GLN A 8 -18.22 19.92 6.07
C GLN A 8 -17.27 19.23 7.04
N GLN A 9 -17.41 19.45 8.35
CA GLN A 9 -16.62 18.76 9.36
C GLN A 9 -16.85 17.24 9.26
N ARG A 10 -18.12 16.81 9.23
CA ARG A 10 -18.43 15.39 9.05
C ARG A 10 -17.87 14.82 7.75
N PHE A 11 -17.85 15.60 6.67
CA PHE A 11 -17.19 15.18 5.43
C PHE A 11 -15.68 14.97 5.62
N VAL A 12 -14.99 15.88 6.33
CA VAL A 12 -13.56 15.74 6.64
C VAL A 12 -13.32 14.46 7.45
N ASP A 13 -14.09 14.24 8.52
CA ASP A 13 -13.95 13.07 9.38
C ASP A 13 -14.13 11.77 8.58
N GLU A 14 -15.18 11.71 7.75
CA GLU A 14 -15.48 10.55 6.91
C GLU A 14 -14.46 10.35 5.79
N TYR A 15 -13.89 11.42 5.24
CA TYR A 15 -12.86 11.35 4.20
C TYR A 15 -11.53 10.81 4.75
N LEU A 16 -11.18 11.15 5.99
CA LEU A 16 -9.94 10.66 6.62
C LEU A 16 -9.94 9.16 6.96
N VAL A 17 -11.10 8.50 6.85
CA VAL A 17 -11.24 7.04 7.03
C VAL A 17 -10.64 6.27 5.86
N ASP A 18 -11.02 6.60 4.63
CA ASP A 18 -10.75 5.80 3.43
C ASP A 18 -10.23 6.62 2.22
N LEU A 19 -10.09 7.94 2.38
CA LEU A 19 -9.73 8.90 1.33
C LEU A 19 -10.64 8.83 0.10
N ASN A 20 -11.89 8.38 0.27
CA ASN A 20 -12.89 8.30 -0.78
C ASN A 20 -13.88 9.47 -0.69
N ALA A 21 -13.72 10.44 -1.60
CA ALA A 21 -14.52 11.67 -1.58
C ALA A 21 -16.03 11.41 -1.77
N THR A 22 -16.39 10.51 -2.69
CA THR A 22 -17.80 10.17 -2.98
C THR A 22 -18.45 9.48 -1.78
N ALA A 23 -17.75 8.51 -1.18
CA ALA A 23 -18.26 7.79 -0.02
C ALA A 23 -18.37 8.72 1.21
N ALA A 24 -17.36 9.56 1.44
CA ALA A 24 -17.38 10.54 2.51
C ALA A 24 -18.54 11.54 2.38
N ALA A 25 -18.84 12.03 1.18
CA ALA A 25 -19.98 12.91 0.94
C ALA A 25 -21.31 12.23 1.29
N ARG A 26 -21.48 10.95 0.95
CA ARG A 26 -22.68 10.18 1.32
C ARG A 26 -22.81 10.02 2.84
N ARG A 27 -21.74 9.61 3.52
CA ARG A 27 -21.73 9.41 4.98
C ARG A 27 -21.91 10.71 5.77
N ALA A 28 -21.43 11.83 5.23
CA ALA A 28 -21.67 13.17 5.75
C ALA A 28 -23.09 13.71 5.50
N GLY A 29 -23.97 12.92 4.88
CA GLY A 29 -25.38 13.25 4.67
C GLY A 29 -25.64 14.15 3.47
N TYR A 30 -24.71 14.28 2.52
CA TYR A 30 -25.01 14.91 1.23
C TYR A 30 -25.88 14.00 0.35
N SER A 31 -26.53 14.59 -0.65
CA SER A 31 -27.38 13.84 -1.59
C SER A 31 -26.60 12.70 -2.24
N VAL A 32 -27.10 11.48 -2.07
CA VAL A 32 -26.50 10.26 -2.64
C VAL A 32 -26.40 10.35 -4.16
N LYS A 33 -27.38 10.99 -4.80
CA LYS A 33 -27.47 11.15 -6.26
C LYS A 33 -26.39 12.06 -6.83
N THR A 34 -25.81 12.94 -6.03
CA THR A 34 -24.83 13.95 -6.48
C THR A 34 -23.53 13.91 -5.67
N ALA A 35 -23.33 12.86 -4.87
CA ALA A 35 -22.17 12.72 -3.99
C ALA A 35 -20.85 12.61 -4.77
N ASP A 36 -20.90 12.04 -5.97
CA ASP A 36 -19.81 11.93 -6.93
C ASP A 36 -19.31 13.29 -7.41
N ARG A 37 -20.20 14.29 -7.51
CA ARG A 37 -19.84 15.67 -7.85
C ARG A 37 -19.49 16.49 -6.61
N ILE A 38 -20.23 16.31 -5.52
CA ILE A 38 -20.05 17.09 -4.28
C ILE A 38 -18.73 16.75 -3.60
N GLY A 39 -18.31 15.48 -3.56
CA GLY A 39 -17.07 15.07 -2.92
C GLY A 39 -15.84 15.84 -3.45
N PRO A 40 -15.56 15.79 -4.76
CA PRO A 40 -14.48 16.57 -5.38
C PRO A 40 -14.64 18.09 -5.18
N GLU A 41 -15.86 18.62 -5.24
CA GLU A 41 -16.11 20.04 -4.99
C GLU A 41 -15.71 20.45 -3.56
N LEU A 42 -16.02 19.62 -2.56
CA LEU A 42 -15.63 19.85 -1.17
C LEU A 42 -14.11 19.79 -0.99
N LEU A 43 -13.42 18.85 -1.64
CA LEU A 43 -11.96 18.78 -1.62
C LEU A 43 -11.29 20.03 -2.21
N GLY A 44 -11.94 20.68 -3.19
CA GLY A 44 -11.45 21.92 -3.78
C GLY A 44 -11.59 23.17 -2.89
N LYS A 45 -12.36 23.10 -1.79
CA LYS A 45 -12.54 24.24 -0.88
C LYS A 45 -11.34 24.35 0.05
N THR A 46 -10.68 25.50 0.04
CA THR A 46 -9.41 25.73 0.76
C THR A 46 -9.50 25.42 2.26
N TRP A 47 -10.61 25.78 2.92
CA TRP A 47 -10.81 25.49 4.35
C TRP A 47 -11.08 24.01 4.65
N VAL A 48 -11.72 23.27 3.74
CA VAL A 48 -11.90 21.81 3.86
C VAL A 48 -10.58 21.11 3.62
N ALA A 49 -9.83 21.51 2.59
CA ALA A 49 -8.48 21.00 2.32
C ALA A 49 -7.53 21.25 3.50
N ALA A 50 -7.58 22.44 4.11
CA ALA A 50 -6.81 22.77 5.31
C ALA A 50 -7.17 21.87 6.51
N ALA A 51 -8.47 21.61 6.73
CA ALA A 51 -8.92 20.71 7.80
C ALA A 51 -8.49 19.25 7.56
N ILE A 52 -8.54 18.77 6.32
CA ILE A 52 -8.02 17.44 5.95
C ILE A 52 -6.51 17.38 6.20
N ALA A 53 -5.76 18.41 5.82
CA ALA A 53 -4.32 18.48 6.06
C ALA A 53 -4.00 18.44 7.56
N ALA A 54 -4.73 19.22 8.37
CA ALA A 54 -4.60 19.21 9.82
C ALA A 54 -4.90 17.83 10.42
N GLY A 55 -6.01 17.19 10.02
CA GLY A 55 -6.35 15.85 10.52
C GLY A 55 -5.36 14.76 10.09
N LYS A 56 -4.76 14.88 8.89
CA LYS A 56 -3.65 14.02 8.47
C LYS A 56 -2.41 14.23 9.35
N ALA A 57 -2.06 15.47 9.65
CA ALA A 57 -0.94 15.82 10.51
C ALA A 57 -1.15 15.29 11.94
N GLU A 58 -2.32 15.52 12.54
CA GLU A 58 -2.66 15.01 13.87
C GLU A 58 -2.57 13.48 13.95
N ARG A 59 -3.12 12.77 12.94
CA ARG A 59 -3.00 11.31 12.86
C ARG A 59 -1.53 10.89 12.81
N SER A 60 -0.72 11.58 12.03
CA SER A 60 0.71 11.33 11.87
C SER A 60 1.48 11.57 13.18
N GLU A 61 1.17 12.64 13.91
CA GLU A 61 1.76 12.95 15.21
C GLU A 61 1.40 11.89 16.25
N ARG A 62 0.13 11.46 16.27
CA ARG A 62 -0.36 10.44 17.19
C ARG A 62 0.28 9.08 16.94
N THR A 63 0.42 8.66 15.68
CA THR A 63 1.00 7.34 15.34
C THR A 63 2.51 7.36 15.18
N LYS A 64 3.12 8.53 14.97
CA LYS A 64 4.52 8.70 14.55
C LYS A 64 4.86 7.94 13.26
N ILE A 65 3.86 7.78 12.39
CA ILE A 65 3.98 7.09 11.10
C ILE A 65 3.66 8.10 10.01
N ASP A 66 4.70 8.63 9.38
CA ASP A 66 4.65 9.51 8.21
C ASP A 66 5.40 8.89 7.03
N ALA A 67 5.52 9.64 5.93
CA ALA A 67 6.29 9.20 4.77
C ALA A 67 7.77 8.96 5.11
N ALA A 68 8.36 9.78 5.98
CA ALA A 68 9.75 9.65 6.40
C ALA A 68 9.97 8.33 7.16
N TYR A 69 9.07 7.97 8.06
CA TYR A 69 9.07 6.68 8.75
C TYR A 69 9.04 5.51 7.76
N VAL A 70 8.15 5.55 6.76
CA VAL A 70 8.06 4.46 5.76
C VAL A 70 9.34 4.37 4.93
N VAL A 71 9.87 5.50 4.45
CA VAL A 71 11.12 5.56 3.69
C VAL A 71 12.29 5.03 4.52
N GLN A 72 12.39 5.43 5.79
CA GLN A 72 13.43 4.94 6.70
C GLN A 72 13.38 3.42 6.85
N ARG A 73 12.18 2.85 7.03
CA ARG A 73 12.00 1.39 7.15
C ARG A 73 12.37 0.67 5.85
N LEU A 74 12.06 1.23 4.68
CA LEU A 74 12.47 0.66 3.39
C LEU A 74 14.00 0.66 3.21
N VAL A 75 14.67 1.75 3.64
CA VAL A 75 16.13 1.85 3.63
C VAL A 75 16.76 0.83 4.60
N GLU A 76 16.22 0.68 5.81
CA GLU A 76 16.71 -0.33 6.77
C GLU A 76 16.69 -1.74 6.18
N ILE A 77 15.64 -2.09 5.42
CA ILE A 77 15.54 -3.40 4.77
C ILE A 77 16.55 -3.53 3.62
N ASP A 78 16.71 -2.49 2.80
CA ASP A 78 17.68 -2.47 1.70
C ASP A 78 19.12 -2.67 2.20
N GLN A 79 19.45 -2.08 3.35
CA GLN A 79 20.77 -2.14 3.97
C GLN A 79 21.04 -3.44 4.75
N MET A 80 20.07 -4.35 4.92
CA MET A 80 20.30 -5.61 5.63
C MET A 80 21.44 -6.42 4.99
N ASP A 81 22.45 -6.80 5.77
CA ASP A 81 23.56 -7.62 5.27
C ASP A 81 23.47 -9.04 5.85
N VAL A 82 23.64 -10.06 5.02
CA VAL A 82 23.60 -11.45 5.47
C VAL A 82 24.76 -11.76 6.44
N LEU A 83 25.88 -11.04 6.32
CA LEU A 83 27.02 -11.15 7.24
C LEU A 83 26.67 -10.71 8.67
N ASP A 84 25.56 -10.01 8.87
CA ASP A 84 25.04 -9.70 10.20
C ASP A 84 24.69 -10.98 10.96
N ILE A 85 24.16 -11.99 10.27
CA ILE A 85 23.56 -13.19 10.87
C ILE A 85 24.28 -14.50 10.53
N LEU A 86 25.18 -14.51 9.55
CA LEU A 86 26.01 -15.67 9.21
C LEU A 86 27.45 -15.47 9.68
N ALA A 87 28.06 -16.56 10.15
CA ALA A 87 29.51 -16.68 10.31
C ALA A 87 30.17 -17.09 8.99
N ASP A 88 31.50 -17.00 8.92
CA ASP A 88 32.27 -17.29 7.69
C ASP A 88 32.13 -18.74 7.21
N ASP A 89 31.83 -19.66 8.11
CA ASP A 89 31.53 -21.07 7.83
C ASP A 89 30.07 -21.32 7.41
N MET A 90 29.30 -20.25 7.15
CA MET A 90 27.87 -20.26 6.85
C MET A 90 26.97 -20.73 7.99
N ALA A 91 27.49 -20.87 9.22
CA ALA A 91 26.66 -21.12 10.37
C ALA A 91 25.85 -19.87 10.75
N LEU A 92 24.58 -20.07 11.11
CA LEU A 92 23.77 -18.98 11.68
C LEU A 92 24.30 -18.62 13.07
N LYS A 93 24.59 -17.33 13.26
CA LYS A 93 24.86 -16.78 14.59
C LYS A 93 23.65 -17.00 15.50
N PRO A 94 23.83 -17.04 16.83
CA PRO A 94 22.71 -17.07 17.77
C PRO A 94 21.75 -15.90 17.55
N VAL A 95 20.44 -16.13 17.62
CA VAL A 95 19.41 -15.09 17.40
C VAL A 95 19.56 -13.89 18.34
N SER A 96 20.12 -14.10 19.54
CA SER A 96 20.43 -13.04 20.49
C SER A 96 21.47 -12.04 19.95
N GLN A 97 22.33 -12.46 19.03
CA GLN A 97 23.31 -11.62 18.35
C GLN A 97 22.74 -10.94 17.09
N TRP A 98 21.53 -11.29 16.67
CA TRP A 98 20.97 -10.73 15.44
C TRP A 98 20.58 -9.27 15.64
N PRO A 99 20.98 -8.37 14.72
CA PRO A 99 20.48 -7.01 14.71
C PRO A 99 18.95 -6.96 14.68
N ARG A 100 18.39 -5.87 15.20
CA ARG A 100 16.93 -5.70 15.28
C ARG A 100 16.26 -5.82 13.91
N VAL A 101 16.88 -5.31 12.86
CA VAL A 101 16.37 -5.37 11.48
C VAL A 101 16.11 -6.81 11.04
N TRP A 102 17.04 -7.73 11.30
CA TRP A 102 16.89 -9.16 11.01
C TRP A 102 15.82 -9.84 11.86
N ARG A 103 15.53 -9.36 13.07
CA ARG A 103 14.45 -9.91 13.89
C ARG A 103 13.06 -9.41 13.50
N GLN A 104 12.98 -8.24 12.87
CA GLN A 104 11.71 -7.58 12.57
C GLN A 104 11.24 -7.77 11.13
N TYR A 105 12.15 -8.03 10.19
CA TYR A 105 11.83 -8.02 8.76
C TYR A 105 11.91 -9.38 8.07
N LEU A 106 12.15 -10.48 8.77
CA LEU A 106 12.13 -11.79 8.11
C LEU A 106 10.79 -12.05 7.43
N SER A 107 10.87 -12.50 6.18
CA SER A 107 9.70 -12.91 5.40
C SER A 107 9.29 -14.35 5.69
N GLY A 108 10.18 -15.14 6.29
CA GLY A 108 9.87 -16.49 6.76
C GLY A 108 11.07 -17.17 7.40
N PHE A 109 10.77 -18.14 8.27
CA PHE A 109 11.74 -19.01 8.91
C PHE A 109 11.15 -20.42 8.98
N ASP A 110 11.70 -21.34 8.19
CA ASP A 110 11.27 -22.74 8.18
C ASP A 110 12.28 -23.57 8.98
N LEU A 111 11.80 -24.31 9.99
CA LEU A 111 12.59 -25.23 10.79
C LEU A 111 12.04 -26.65 10.60
N ALA A 112 12.89 -27.56 10.15
CA ALA A 112 12.55 -28.95 9.97
C ALA A 112 13.57 -29.83 10.67
N GLU A 113 13.10 -30.66 11.60
CA GLU A 113 13.89 -31.75 12.14
C GLU A 113 13.93 -32.87 11.09
N MET A 114 15.14 -33.28 10.74
CA MET A 114 15.40 -34.40 9.86
C MET A 114 15.56 -35.64 10.71
N PHE A 115 14.87 -36.70 10.30
CA PHE A 115 14.90 -37.97 10.99
C PHE A 115 15.38 -39.07 10.07
N ASP A 116 16.07 -40.04 10.63
CA ASP A 116 16.46 -41.28 9.96
C ASP A 116 15.83 -42.48 10.68
N GLY A 117 15.60 -43.57 9.94
CA GLY A 117 14.94 -44.78 10.45
C GLY A 117 13.41 -44.78 10.35
N ASN A 118 12.82 -45.96 10.64
CA ASN A 118 11.37 -46.22 10.57
C ASN A 118 10.83 -46.68 11.92
N GLY A 119 9.59 -46.31 12.25
CA GLY A 119 8.90 -46.77 13.46
C GLY A 119 9.56 -46.28 14.75
N GLU A 120 9.81 -47.18 15.69
CA GLU A 120 10.42 -46.88 17.00
C GLU A 120 11.94 -46.58 16.92
N ALA A 121 12.59 -46.88 15.80
CA ALA A 121 14.02 -46.61 15.57
C ALA A 121 14.29 -45.23 14.95
N ARG A 122 13.32 -44.31 15.02
CA ARG A 122 13.41 -43.00 14.40
C ARG A 122 14.26 -42.05 15.25
N GLU A 123 15.42 -41.64 14.75
CA GLU A 123 16.34 -40.71 15.42
C GLU A 123 16.41 -39.37 14.68
N VAL A 124 16.57 -38.27 15.43
CA VAL A 124 16.83 -36.95 14.83
C VAL A 124 18.27 -36.90 14.35
N ILE A 125 18.46 -36.82 13.03
CA ILE A 125 19.79 -36.74 12.40
C ILE A 125 20.23 -35.33 12.04
N GLY A 126 19.34 -34.34 12.17
CA GLY A 126 19.72 -32.94 11.96
C GLY A 126 18.54 -31.99 11.99
N ILE A 127 18.85 -30.70 11.88
CA ILE A 127 17.85 -29.63 11.81
C ILE A 127 18.15 -28.80 10.57
N MET A 128 17.23 -28.78 9.61
CA MET A 128 17.26 -27.84 8.50
C MET A 128 16.66 -26.51 8.94
N LYS A 129 17.41 -25.44 8.71
CA LYS A 129 16.98 -24.05 8.94
C LYS A 129 16.98 -23.31 7.61
N LYS A 130 15.83 -22.79 7.19
CA LYS A 130 15.70 -22.00 5.96
C LYS A 130 15.18 -20.62 6.30
N ILE A 131 15.94 -19.60 5.90
CA ILE A 131 15.60 -18.19 6.12
C ILE A 131 15.14 -17.57 4.80
N LYS A 132 14.02 -16.86 4.83
CA LYS A 132 13.53 -16.02 3.74
C LYS A 132 13.62 -14.56 4.19
N TRP A 133 14.46 -13.78 3.51
CA TRP A 133 14.56 -12.34 3.77
C TRP A 133 13.69 -11.53 2.79
N PRO A 134 13.42 -10.25 3.08
CA PRO A 134 12.61 -9.39 2.23
C PRO A 134 13.12 -9.25 0.79
N ASP A 135 12.19 -9.05 -0.12
CA ASP A 135 12.52 -8.70 -1.50
C ASP A 135 13.09 -7.27 -1.58
N LYS A 136 14.42 -7.19 -1.72
CA LYS A 136 15.13 -5.91 -1.85
C LYS A 136 14.82 -5.19 -3.16
N VAL A 137 14.56 -5.91 -4.24
CA VAL A 137 14.21 -5.31 -5.54
C VAL A 137 12.87 -4.61 -5.42
N LYS A 138 11.89 -5.27 -4.78
CA LYS A 138 10.59 -4.64 -4.54
C LYS A 138 10.69 -3.41 -3.65
N ASN A 139 11.57 -3.41 -2.65
CA ASN A 139 11.80 -2.24 -1.80
C ASN A 139 12.40 -1.06 -2.56
N LEU A 140 13.40 -1.31 -3.41
CA LEU A 140 13.98 -0.27 -4.28
C LEU A 140 12.94 0.25 -5.29
N GLU A 141 12.04 -0.60 -5.79
CA GLU A 141 10.91 -0.17 -6.61
C GLU A 141 10.00 0.81 -5.85
N LEU A 142 9.63 0.49 -4.60
CA LEU A 142 8.79 1.36 -3.76
C LEU A 142 9.46 2.70 -3.46
N LEU A 143 10.76 2.68 -3.15
CA LEU A 143 11.56 3.90 -2.97
C LEU A 143 11.62 4.73 -4.26
N GLY A 144 11.91 4.09 -5.39
CA GLY A 144 11.97 4.77 -6.68
C GLY A 144 10.64 5.39 -7.10
N ARG A 145 9.51 4.74 -6.77
CA ARG A 145 8.17 5.31 -6.97
C ARG A 145 7.92 6.52 -6.06
N HIS A 146 8.34 6.47 -4.79
CA HIS A 146 8.22 7.61 -3.88
C HIS A 146 8.99 8.83 -4.39
N PHE A 147 10.20 8.63 -4.93
CA PHE A 147 11.02 9.68 -5.53
C PHE A 147 10.67 9.99 -7.00
N SER A 148 9.61 9.39 -7.55
CA SER A 148 9.17 9.60 -8.94
C SER A 148 10.23 9.27 -10.01
N ILE A 149 11.16 8.35 -9.69
CA ILE A 149 12.18 7.83 -10.62
C ILE A 149 11.52 6.85 -11.61
N PHE A 150 10.54 6.08 -11.15
CA PHE A 150 9.79 5.14 -11.97
C PHE A 150 8.41 5.73 -12.32
N ASN A 151 8.15 5.86 -13.63
CA ASN A 151 6.87 6.31 -14.15
C ASN A 151 6.22 5.18 -14.96
N ASP A 152 5.02 4.77 -14.56
CA ASP A 152 4.27 3.78 -15.32
C ASP A 152 3.66 4.44 -16.56
N LYS A 153 3.94 3.89 -17.75
CA LYS A 153 3.25 4.30 -18.97
C LYS A 153 1.84 3.71 -18.98
N LEU A 154 0.82 4.55 -18.83
CA LEU A 154 -0.57 4.15 -18.99
C LEU A 154 -0.96 4.22 -20.47
N GLU A 155 -1.16 3.06 -21.10
CA GLU A 155 -1.80 3.01 -22.43
C GLU A 155 -3.33 2.92 -22.27
N LEU A 156 -4.01 4.03 -22.50
CA LEU A 156 -5.47 4.09 -22.50
C LEU A 156 -6.00 3.75 -23.90
N THR A 157 -6.56 2.56 -24.07
CA THR A 157 -7.31 2.21 -25.28
C THR A 157 -8.69 2.86 -25.22
N LYS A 158 -9.00 3.72 -26.20
CA LYS A 158 -10.33 4.32 -26.30
C LYS A 158 -11.39 3.21 -26.47
N PRO A 159 -12.48 3.22 -25.69
CA PRO A 159 -13.55 2.25 -25.87
C PRO A 159 -14.13 2.37 -27.29
N ARG A 160 -14.34 1.22 -27.96
CA ARG A 160 -15.03 1.17 -29.25
C ARG A 160 -16.50 1.54 -29.03
N VAL A 161 -16.87 2.76 -29.38
CA VAL A 161 -18.27 3.19 -29.40
C VAL A 161 -18.92 2.63 -30.65
N LYS A 162 -19.86 1.68 -30.50
CA LYS A 162 -20.78 1.31 -31.56
C LYS A 162 -21.98 2.25 -31.51
N LEU A 163 -22.03 3.21 -32.41
CA LEU A 163 -23.23 4.01 -32.64
C LEU A 163 -24.29 3.09 -33.26
N LYS A 164 -25.32 2.74 -32.49
CA LYS A 164 -26.50 2.03 -33.01
C LYS A 164 -27.56 3.08 -33.31
N ASP A 165 -27.89 3.24 -34.58
CA ASP A 165 -29.04 4.03 -34.98
C ASP A 165 -30.32 3.35 -34.49
N MET A 166 -31.06 4.04 -33.61
CA MET A 166 -32.32 3.56 -33.04
C MET A 166 -33.55 4.08 -33.80
N THR A 167 -33.35 4.87 -34.86
CA THR A 167 -34.43 5.52 -35.61
C THR A 167 -35.05 4.64 -36.69
N GLY A 168 -34.51 3.44 -36.92
CA GLY A 168 -35.04 2.48 -37.90
C GLY A 168 -34.92 2.93 -39.36
N ARG A 169 -34.20 4.02 -39.65
CA ARG A 169 -33.93 4.46 -41.02
C ARG A 169 -32.91 3.51 -41.66
N LYS A 170 -33.25 2.96 -42.84
CA LYS A 170 -32.26 2.24 -43.66
C LYS A 170 -31.08 3.19 -43.94
N PRO A 171 -29.82 2.73 -43.80
CA PRO A 171 -28.68 3.49 -44.27
C PRO A 171 -28.91 3.81 -45.74
N LYS A 172 -28.78 5.09 -46.14
CA LYS A 172 -28.71 5.40 -47.57
C LYS A 172 -27.43 4.77 -48.08
N ASP A 173 -27.54 3.87 -49.06
CA ASP A 173 -26.41 3.31 -49.77
C ASP A 173 -25.50 4.45 -50.24
N GLY A 174 -24.24 4.46 -49.78
CA GLY A 174 -23.22 5.35 -50.34
C GLY A 174 -22.32 6.11 -49.37
N SER A 175 -21.91 5.55 -48.24
CA SER A 175 -20.76 6.11 -47.51
C SER A 175 -19.90 4.99 -46.95
N LYS A 176 -18.82 4.70 -47.70
CA LYS A 176 -17.65 3.98 -47.19
C LYS A 176 -16.93 4.83 -46.15
#